data_AF-A0AAU6EPL3-F1
#
_entry.id   AF-A0AAU6EPL3-F1
#
_cell.length_a   1.000
_cell.length_b   1.000
_cell.length_c   1.000
_cell.angle_alpha   90.00
_cell.angle_beta   90.00
_cell.angle_gamma   90.00
#
_symmetry.space_group_name_H-M   'P 1'
#
loop_
_entity.id
_entity.type
_entity.pdbx_description
1 polymer ?
#
loop_
_entity_poly.entity_id
_entity_poly.type
_entity_poly.pdbx_seq_one_letter_code
_entity_poly.pdbx_strand_id
1 'polypeptide(L)'
;MVATPWNARFEAILRQSLPGLGADAVPAADVPMVAYGLDSIALMGMVGALESGFGISLAGQLAVPVRTLTAGHLWGIVSAVTNPVWDNGRPPSAGSAGLGTAPWAVA
;
A
#
# COMPACT_ATOMS: atom_id res chain seq x y z
N MET A 1 -2.26 19.22 -17.65
CA MET A 1 -2.86 18.07 -16.95
C MET A 1 -1.75 17.49 -16.08
N VAL A 2 -1.78 17.73 -14.77
CA VAL A 2 -0.77 17.15 -13.85
C VAL A 2 -1.04 15.65 -13.79
N ALA A 3 -0.12 14.86 -14.34
CA ALA A 3 -0.16 13.42 -14.19
C ALA A 3 0.05 13.10 -12.71
N THR A 4 -1.01 12.69 -12.04
CA THR A 4 -0.92 12.19 -10.67
C THR A 4 -0.04 10.94 -10.65
N PRO A 5 0.88 10.81 -9.68
CA PRO A 5 1.85 9.72 -9.66
C PRO A 5 1.24 8.37 -9.23
N TRP A 6 -0.07 8.31 -9.00
CA TRP A 6 -0.79 7.14 -8.49
C TRP A 6 -1.70 6.50 -9.53
N ASN A 7 -2.07 5.24 -9.30
CA ASN A 7 -2.92 4.49 -10.21
C ASN A 7 -4.43 4.79 -10.01
N ALA A 8 -5.24 4.43 -11.02
CA ALA A 8 -6.69 4.65 -11.00
C ALA A 8 -7.41 3.94 -9.83
N ARG A 9 -6.86 2.82 -9.36
CA ARG A 9 -7.43 2.05 -8.24
C ARG A 9 -7.30 2.81 -6.92
N PHE A 10 -6.12 3.38 -6.67
CA PHE A 10 -5.85 4.23 -5.51
C PHE A 10 -6.72 5.48 -5.54
N GLU A 11 -6.85 6.11 -6.71
CA GLU A 11 -7.71 7.28 -6.88
C GLU A 11 -9.19 6.97 -6.60
N ALA A 12 -9.69 5.83 -7.06
CA ALA A 12 -11.06 5.41 -6.79
C ALA A 12 -11.32 5.19 -5.29
N ILE A 13 -10.34 4.67 -4.55
CA ILE A 13 -10.44 4.49 -3.09
C ILE A 13 -10.38 5.85 -2.38
N LEU A 14 -9.46 6.73 -2.78
CA LEU A 14 -9.39 8.11 -2.28
C LEU A 14 -10.74 8.82 -2.42
N ARG A 15 -11.32 8.80 -3.63
CA ARG A 15 -12.60 9.45 -3.93
C ARG A 15 -13.76 8.92 -3.08
N GLN A 16 -13.78 7.62 -2.79
CA GLN A 16 -14.82 7.03 -1.92
C GLN A 16 -14.69 7.47 -0.46
N SER A 17 -13.47 7.72 0.01
CA SER A 17 -13.19 8.11 1.39
C SER A 17 -13.15 9.63 1.61
N LEU A 18 -13.14 10.44 0.55
CA LEU A 18 -13.06 11.90 0.59
C LEU A 18 -14.38 12.52 0.10
N PRO A 19 -15.40 12.67 0.96
CA PRO A 19 -16.70 13.21 0.55
C PRO A 19 -16.63 14.68 0.12
N GLY A 20 -15.62 15.44 0.58
CA GLY A 20 -15.40 16.83 0.18
C GLY A 20 -14.63 17.00 -1.13
N LEU A 21 -14.05 15.92 -1.67
CA LEU A 21 -13.42 15.94 -2.98
C LEU A 21 -14.54 15.83 -4.03
N GLY A 22 -14.92 16.96 -4.61
CA GLY A 22 -15.95 17.00 -5.66
C GLY A 22 -15.68 15.97 -6.77
N ALA A 23 -16.74 15.45 -7.39
CA ALA A 23 -16.66 14.32 -8.31
C ALA A 23 -15.68 14.49 -9.49
N ASP A 24 -15.26 15.72 -9.80
CA ASP A 24 -14.30 16.05 -10.88
C ASP A 24 -12.95 16.61 -10.37
N ALA A 25 -12.80 16.76 -9.06
CA ALA A 25 -11.60 17.35 -8.46
C ALA A 25 -10.48 16.31 -8.32
N VAL A 26 -9.30 16.64 -8.87
CA VAL A 26 -8.08 15.86 -8.65
C VAL A 26 -7.52 16.21 -7.27
N PRO A 27 -7.34 15.24 -6.36
CA PRO A 27 -6.74 15.51 -5.07
C PRO A 27 -5.28 15.93 -5.29
N ALA A 28 -4.87 17.04 -4.70
CA ALA A 28 -3.50 17.50 -4.81
C ALA A 28 -2.58 16.65 -3.91
N ALA A 29 -1.44 16.23 -4.45
CA ALA A 29 -0.50 15.34 -3.77
C ALA A 29 0.09 15.92 -2.47
N ASP A 30 0.25 17.24 -2.42
CA ASP A 30 0.80 18.01 -1.29
C ASP A 30 -0.26 18.58 -0.35
N VAL A 31 -1.55 18.44 -0.67
CA VAL A 31 -2.61 19.00 0.18
C VAL A 31 -2.97 17.98 1.26
N PRO A 32 -3.02 18.42 2.54
CA PRO A 32 -3.43 17.56 3.62
C PRO A 32 -4.88 17.12 3.43
N MET A 33 -5.15 15.83 3.54
CA MET A 33 -6.46 15.25 3.23
C MET A 33 -7.57 15.76 4.15
N VAL A 34 -7.23 16.24 5.35
CA VAL A 34 -8.17 16.92 6.25
C VAL A 34 -8.81 18.16 5.62
N ALA A 35 -8.11 18.83 4.69
CA ALA A 35 -8.66 19.97 3.95
C ALA A 35 -9.82 19.56 3.01
N TYR A 36 -9.89 18.28 2.64
CA TYR A 36 -10.96 17.69 1.84
C TYR A 36 -12.00 16.97 2.70
N GLY A 37 -11.94 17.12 4.03
CA GLY A 37 -12.89 16.51 4.96
C GLY A 37 -12.54 15.09 5.39
N LEU A 38 -11.28 14.65 5.24
CA LEU A 38 -10.84 13.37 5.82
C LEU A 38 -10.86 13.45 7.36
N ASP A 39 -11.62 12.57 7.98
CA ASP A 39 -11.64 12.35 9.43
C ASP A 39 -10.92 11.05 9.81
N SER A 40 -10.59 10.84 11.10
CA SER A 40 -9.98 9.59 11.59
C SER A 40 -10.79 8.34 11.23
N ILE A 41 -12.13 8.42 11.23
CA ILE A 41 -12.99 7.31 10.80
C ILE A 41 -12.84 7.04 9.31
N ALA A 42 -12.86 8.11 8.50
CA ALA A 42 -12.69 8.01 7.04
C ALA A 42 -11.29 7.51 6.66
N LEU A 43 -10.26 7.90 7.43
CA LEU A 43 -8.90 7.39 7.28
C LEU A 43 -8.83 5.88 7.54
N MET A 44 -9.41 5.40 8.63
CA MET A 44 -9.42 3.96 8.93
C MET A 44 -10.14 3.15 7.85
N GLY A 45 -11.28 3.65 7.35
CA GLY A 45 -11.98 3.04 6.22
C GLY A 45 -11.17 3.05 4.92
N MET A 46 -10.49 4.17 4.62
CA MET A 46 -9.60 4.29 3.47
C MET A 46 -8.44 3.29 3.55
N VAL A 47 -7.79 3.20 4.73
CA VAL A 47 -6.69 2.27 4.98
C VAL A 47 -7.16 0.84 4.78
N GLY A 48 -8.29 0.44 5.35
CA GLY A 48 -8.84 -0.91 5.15
C GLY A 48 -9.18 -1.21 3.67
N ALA A 49 -9.71 -0.22 2.95
CA ALA A 49 -9.97 -0.36 1.51
C ALA A 49 -8.69 -0.46 0.68
N LEU A 50 -7.62 0.24 1.06
CA LEU A 50 -6.30 0.13 0.44
C LEU A 50 -5.66 -1.23 0.74
N GLU A 51 -5.68 -1.68 1.99
CA GLU A 51 -5.18 -2.99 2.40
C GLU A 51 -5.90 -4.11 1.64
N SER A 52 -7.24 -4.07 1.57
CA SER A 52 -8.04 -5.03 0.82
C SER A 52 -7.82 -4.92 -0.70
N GLY A 53 -7.72 -3.69 -1.23
CA GLY A 53 -7.56 -3.43 -2.66
C GLY A 53 -6.19 -3.83 -3.20
N PHE A 54 -5.13 -3.64 -2.42
CA PHE A 54 -3.76 -3.93 -2.81
C PHE A 54 -3.21 -5.23 -2.20
N GLY A 55 -3.92 -5.85 -1.26
CA GLY A 55 -3.47 -7.05 -0.56
C GLY A 55 -2.28 -6.78 0.38
N ILE A 56 -2.18 -5.55 0.90
CA ILE A 56 -1.07 -5.11 1.76
C ILE A 56 -1.54 -4.89 3.19
N SER A 57 -0.61 -4.80 4.13
CA SER A 57 -0.87 -4.35 5.49
C SER A 57 -0.17 -3.00 5.72
N LEU A 58 -0.97 -1.98 5.98
CA LEU A 58 -0.56 -0.62 6.30
C LEU A 58 -0.54 -0.37 7.82
N ALA A 59 -1.07 -1.32 8.61
CA ALA A 59 -1.03 -1.33 10.06
C ALA A 59 0.42 -1.17 10.57
N GLY A 60 0.67 -0.10 11.34
CA GLY A 60 1.99 0.23 11.87
C GLY A 60 2.94 0.96 10.91
N GLN A 61 2.58 1.10 9.62
CA GLN A 61 3.31 1.93 8.66
C GLN A 61 2.77 3.37 8.65
N LEU A 62 1.47 3.54 8.90
CA LEU A 62 0.84 4.84 9.11
C LEU A 62 1.05 5.33 10.55
N ALA A 63 2.23 5.89 10.83
CA ALA A 63 2.51 6.64 12.06
C ALA A 63 2.25 8.16 11.90
N VAL A 64 1.81 8.59 10.71
CA VAL A 64 1.61 10.00 10.37
C VAL A 64 0.27 10.48 10.93
N PRO A 65 0.21 11.64 11.62
CA PRO A 65 -1.05 12.16 12.13
C PRO A 65 -1.96 12.60 10.98
N VAL A 66 -3.26 12.31 11.09
CA VAL A 66 -4.28 12.56 10.04
C VAL A 66 -4.22 13.97 9.45
N ARG A 67 -3.95 14.98 10.29
CA ARG A 67 -3.83 16.40 9.93
C ARG A 67 -2.69 16.73 8.95
N THR A 68 -1.64 15.91 8.88
CA THR A 68 -0.51 16.08 7.95
C THR A 68 -0.46 14.99 6.89
N LEU A 69 -1.46 14.11 6.84
CA LEU A 69 -1.49 13.04 5.87
C LEU A 69 -1.90 13.60 4.51
N THR A 70 -1.04 13.43 3.50
CA THR A 70 -1.28 13.86 2.12
C THR A 70 -1.43 12.65 1.20
N ALA A 71 -2.05 12.84 0.03
CA ALA A 71 -2.22 11.79 -0.97
C ALA A 71 -0.87 11.26 -1.48
N GLY A 72 0.12 12.14 -1.64
CA GLY A 72 1.47 11.74 -2.03
C GLY A 72 2.16 10.86 -0.97
N HIS A 73 1.99 11.19 0.32
CA HIS A 73 2.62 10.43 1.39
C HIS A 73 2.01 9.02 1.51
N LEU A 74 0.68 8.92 1.42
CA LEU A 74 -0.01 7.64 1.45
C LEU A 74 0.35 6.76 0.24
N TRP A 75 0.40 7.35 -0.95
CA TRP A 75 0.83 6.65 -2.16
C TRP A 75 2.29 6.17 -2.06
N GLY A 76 3.18 6.98 -1.48
CA GLY A 76 4.58 6.58 -1.24
C GLY A 76 4.69 5.32 -0.39
N ILE A 77 3.91 5.23 0.69
CA ILE A 77 3.85 4.04 1.56
C ILE A 77 3.30 2.85 0.77
N VAL A 78 2.14 3.01 0.10
CA VAL A 78 1.53 1.94 -0.70
C VAL A 78 2.50 1.43 -1.77
N SER A 79 3.14 2.34 -2.51
CA SER A 79 4.10 1.96 -3.55
C SER A 79 5.32 1.23 -2.99
N ALA A 80 5.81 1.61 -1.81
CA ALA A 80 6.94 0.93 -1.17
C ALA A 80 6.59 -0.49 -0.71
N VAL A 81 5.37 -0.71 -0.21
CA VAL A 81 4.89 -2.03 0.22
C VAL A 81 4.52 -2.92 -0.97
N THR A 82 3.93 -2.33 -2.03
CA THR A 82 3.45 -3.06 -3.21
C THR A 82 4.56 -3.36 -4.21
N ASN A 83 5.64 -2.56 -4.22
CA ASN A 83 6.86 -2.87 -4.95
C ASN A 83 7.97 -3.26 -3.96
N PRO A 84 7.84 -4.42 -3.29
CA PRO A 84 8.92 -4.93 -2.50
C PRO A 84 10.10 -5.23 -3.42
N VAL A 85 11.14 -4.40 -3.38
CA VAL A 85 12.43 -4.66 -4.06
C VAL A 85 13.10 -5.97 -3.61
N TRP A 86 12.50 -6.71 -2.66
CA TRP A 86 13.00 -7.97 -2.12
C TRP A 86 12.67 -9.23 -2.93
N ASP A 87 11.86 -9.16 -4.01
CA ASP A 87 11.56 -10.31 -4.89
C ASP A 87 12.46 -10.35 -6.14
N ASN A 88 13.79 -10.35 -5.96
CA ASN A 88 14.75 -10.64 -7.04
C ASN A 88 15.94 -11.50 -6.58
N GLY A 89 15.93 -12.02 -5.35
CA GLY A 89 17.10 -12.68 -4.77
C GLY A 89 16.84 -13.93 -3.93
N ARG A 90 15.60 -14.40 -3.77
CA ARG A 90 15.36 -15.66 -3.07
C ARG A 90 15.33 -16.81 -4.10
N PRO A 91 16.34 -17.69 -4.17
CA PRO A 91 16.16 -18.94 -4.90
C PRO A 91 14.95 -19.67 -4.29
N PRO A 92 14.13 -20.37 -5.09
CA PRO A 92 13.00 -21.11 -4.56
C PRO A 92 13.53 -22.03 -3.45
N SER A 93 12.94 -21.93 -2.27
CA SER A 93 13.14 -22.89 -1.19
C SER A 93 12.84 -24.25 -1.79
N ALA A 94 13.88 -24.98 -2.19
CA ALA A 94 13.77 -26.33 -2.69
C ALA A 94 12.96 -27.10 -1.65
N GLY A 95 11.83 -27.63 -2.11
CA GLY A 95 10.85 -28.27 -1.27
C GLY A 95 11.49 -29.31 -0.37
N SER A 96 10.90 -29.43 0.82
CA SER A 96 10.95 -30.64 1.63
C SER A 96 10.42 -31.80 0.78
N ALA A 97 11.32 -32.47 0.06
CA ALA A 97 11.03 -33.66 -0.71
C ALA A 97 12.02 -34.77 -0.28
N GLY A 98 11.51 -35.68 0.55
CA GLY A 98 11.97 -37.06 0.61
C GLY A 98 13.11 -37.38 1.58
N LEU A 99 12.78 -38.12 2.64
CA LEU A 99 13.68 -39.16 3.14
C LEU A 99 14.12 -40.03 1.97
N GLY A 100 15.44 -40.16 1.75
CA GLY A 100 16.01 -41.01 0.72
C GLY A 100 17.53 -41.02 0.74
N THR A 101 18.08 -41.75 1.71
CA THR A 101 19.34 -42.53 1.63
C THR A 101 20.52 -41.93 0.83
N ALA A 102 21.51 -41.38 1.51
CA ALA A 102 22.84 -41.14 0.94
C ALA A 102 23.78 -42.32 1.26
N PRO A 103 24.27 -43.09 0.26
CA PRO A 103 25.14 -44.26 0.47
C PRO A 103 26.63 -43.94 0.27
N TRP A 104 27.21 -43.04 1.05
CA TRP A 104 28.64 -42.69 0.89
C TRP A 104 29.49 -42.71 2.16
N ALA A 105 29.00 -43.30 3.26
CA ALA A 105 29.83 -43.53 4.44
C ALA A 105 30.62 -44.86 4.32
N VAL A 106 31.69 -44.85 3.50
CA VAL A 106 32.86 -45.74 3.64
C VAL A 106 34.11 -44.95 3.26
N ALA A 107 34.98 -44.72 4.25
CA ALA A 107 36.42 -45.00 4.26
C ALA A 107 37.03 -44.46 5.56
#